data_AF-A0A816UDP5-F1
#
_entry.id   AF-A0A816UDP5-F1
#
_cell.length_a   1.000
_cell.length_b   1.000
_cell.length_c   1.000
_cell.angle_alpha   90.00
_cell.angle_beta   90.00
_cell.angle_gamma   90.00
#
_symmetry.space_group_name_H-M   'P 1'
#
loop_
_entity.id
_entity.type
_entity.pdbx_description
1 polymer ?
#
loop_
_entity_poly.entity_id
_entity_poly.type
_entity_poly.pdbx_seq_one_letter_code
_entity_poly.pdbx_strand_id
1 'polypeptide(L)'
;MPFSDTVIQTTNLSSNFLVLLNFTSGDVASYNETNVVGYILWVVKGGYKRCITCELEQLAIDTKYHRQGFASSLIKISVIKFQHLLQTRLQYSTLKIGIVYLTTGCTNYSAQLLYKNTLEVEQKGDKIGHIYGTNEYGEEEIIMVNENLEPIIEKFEEEYRTLKL
;
A
#
# COMPACT_ATOMS: atom_id res chain seq x y z
N MET A 1 -5.85 -13.84 15.90
CA MET A 1 -4.99 -13.16 14.91
C MET A 1 -3.58 -13.08 15.44
N PRO A 2 -2.52 -13.49 14.71
CA PRO A 2 -1.16 -13.47 15.22
C PRO A 2 -0.42 -12.17 14.88
N PHE A 3 -1.10 -11.01 14.91
CA PHE A 3 -0.52 -9.75 14.42
C PHE A 3 -0.64 -8.63 15.46
N SER A 4 0.48 -8.01 15.82
CA SER A 4 0.50 -6.77 16.59
C SER A 4 0.60 -5.57 15.65
N ASP A 5 -0.38 -4.67 15.71
CA ASP A 5 -0.44 -3.42 14.95
C ASP A 5 0.66 -2.43 15.39
N THR A 6 1.90 -2.60 14.96
CA THR A 6 2.97 -1.64 15.29
C THR A 6 3.21 -0.70 14.10
N VAL A 7 2.63 0.50 14.16
CA VAL A 7 2.98 1.62 13.27
C VAL A 7 4.27 2.23 13.81
N ILE A 8 5.41 2.05 13.13
CA ILE A 8 6.72 2.39 13.71
C ILE A 8 7.20 3.81 13.36
N GLN A 9 6.77 4.42 12.25
CA GLN A 9 7.23 5.79 11.96
C GLN A 9 6.35 6.52 10.93
N THR A 10 6.00 7.76 11.24
CA THR A 10 5.56 8.77 10.29
C THR A 10 6.64 9.85 10.24
N THR A 11 7.46 9.91 9.20
CA THR A 11 8.43 11.00 9.00
C THR A 11 7.85 12.01 8.01
N ASN A 12 7.83 13.29 8.43
CA ASN A 12 7.35 14.39 7.61
C ASN A 12 8.50 14.90 6.74
N LEU A 13 8.69 14.29 5.57
CA LEU A 13 9.55 14.85 4.53
C LEU A 13 8.65 15.63 3.58
N SER A 14 8.35 16.87 3.98
CA SER A 14 7.81 18.02 3.23
C SER A 14 6.55 17.88 2.34
N SER A 15 6.07 16.70 1.99
CA SER A 15 4.83 16.39 1.25
C SER A 15 4.52 14.88 1.17
N ASN A 16 5.44 14.01 1.62
CA ASN A 16 5.31 12.56 1.53
C ASN A 16 4.99 11.94 2.89
N PHE A 17 4.00 11.05 2.95
CA PHE A 17 3.63 10.32 4.16
C PHE A 17 4.09 8.88 4.08
N LEU A 18 5.29 8.60 4.57
CA LEU A 18 5.74 7.23 4.74
C LEU A 18 4.92 6.54 5.84
N VAL A 19 4.10 5.56 5.46
CA VAL A 19 3.40 4.67 6.41
C VAL A 19 4.08 3.30 6.37
N LEU A 20 5.17 3.14 7.14
CA LEU A 20 5.77 1.83 7.37
C LEU A 20 4.88 1.02 8.30
N LEU A 21 4.12 0.08 7.74
CA LEU A 21 3.53 -1.00 8.51
C LEU A 21 4.48 -2.19 8.50
N ASN A 22 4.98 -2.53 9.68
CA ASN A 22 5.79 -3.72 9.87
C ASN A 22 4.88 -4.88 10.27
N PHE A 23 5.00 -6.00 9.58
CA PHE A 23 4.46 -7.27 10.07
C PHE A 23 5.51 -7.94 10.95
N THR A 24 5.04 -8.49 12.07
CA THR A 24 5.83 -9.27 13.01
C THR A 24 5.29 -10.70 13.00
N SER A 25 6.17 -11.69 12.85
CA SER A 25 5.86 -13.09 13.14
C SER A 25 6.26 -13.37 14.59
N GLY A 26 5.29 -13.65 15.46
CA GLY A 26 5.58 -14.04 16.84
C GLY A 26 5.59 -15.55 17.01
N ASP A 27 6.77 -16.13 17.25
CA ASP A 27 6.85 -17.35 18.06
C ASP A 27 6.71 -16.94 19.53
N VAL A 28 5.79 -17.57 20.25
CA VAL A 28 5.57 -17.39 21.69
C VAL A 28 6.73 -18.04 22.46
N ALA A 29 7.95 -17.49 22.31
CA ALA A 29 9.14 -17.93 23.06
C ALA A 29 10.33 -16.95 23.03
N SER A 30 10.18 -15.65 22.73
CA SER A 30 11.18 -14.64 23.14
C SER A 30 10.65 -13.22 22.97
N TYR A 31 10.43 -12.55 24.09
CA TYR A 31 10.34 -11.09 24.17
C TYR A 31 11.66 -10.50 23.65
N ASN A 32 11.62 -9.71 22.56
CA ASN A 32 12.58 -8.64 22.17
C ASN A 32 13.09 -8.57 20.72
N GLU A 33 12.57 -9.34 19.75
CA GLU A 33 12.91 -9.08 18.33
C GLU A 33 11.68 -9.14 17.44
N THR A 34 11.04 -7.98 17.24
CA THR A 34 10.05 -7.82 16.17
C THR A 34 10.75 -7.82 14.82
N ASN A 35 10.79 -8.98 14.16
CA ASN A 35 11.33 -9.09 12.80
C ASN A 35 10.39 -8.43 11.79
N VAL A 36 10.88 -7.41 11.08
CA VAL A 36 10.14 -6.76 9.99
C VAL A 36 10.16 -7.67 8.77
N VAL A 37 9.01 -8.23 8.40
CA VAL A 37 8.91 -9.16 7.26
C VAL A 37 8.38 -8.53 5.97
N GLY A 38 8.09 -7.24 5.99
CA GLY A 38 7.62 -6.47 4.83
C GLY A 38 7.25 -5.04 5.19
N TYR A 39 7.09 -4.20 4.17
CA TYR A 39 6.69 -2.81 4.30
C TYR A 39 5.91 -2.33 3.06
N ILE A 40 5.24 -1.19 3.24
CA ILE A 40 4.50 -0.48 2.20
C ILE A 40 4.80 1.02 2.32
N LEU A 41 4.79 1.73 1.21
CA LEU A 41 4.97 3.18 1.13
C LEU A 41 3.85 3.78 0.29
N TRP A 42 3.15 4.74 0.89
CA TRP A 42 2.13 5.55 0.23
C TRP A 42 2.61 6.99 0.07
N VAL A 43 2.24 7.63 -1.02
CA VAL A 43 2.60 9.04 -1.27
C VAL A 43 1.37 9.82 -1.72
N VAL A 44 1.13 10.99 -1.12
CA VAL A 44 0.06 11.89 -1.58
C VAL A 44 0.55 12.68 -2.79
N LYS A 45 -0.29 12.80 -3.81
CA LYS A 45 -0.01 13.57 -5.03
C LYS A 45 -1.07 14.66 -5.21
N GLY A 46 -0.69 15.76 -5.84
CA GLY A 46 -1.63 16.84 -6.18
C GLY A 46 -2.13 17.69 -5.01
N GLY A 47 -1.49 17.59 -3.84
CA GLY A 47 -1.80 18.37 -2.63
C GLY A 47 -3.06 17.92 -1.88
N TYR A 48 -3.47 18.70 -0.88
CA TYR A 48 -4.58 18.36 0.00
C TYR A 48 -5.90 18.96 -0.50
N LYS A 49 -6.68 18.14 -1.20
CA LYS A 49 -8.06 18.44 -1.63
C LYS A 49 -9.04 17.53 -0.90
N ARG A 50 -10.35 17.74 -1.07
CA ARG A 50 -11.39 16.85 -0.50
C ARG A 50 -11.23 15.39 -0.92
N CYS A 51 -10.86 15.21 -2.18
CA CYS A 51 -10.56 13.93 -2.78
C CYS A 51 -9.11 13.99 -3.25
N ILE A 52 -8.26 13.12 -2.70
CA ILE A 52 -6.83 13.12 -3.02
C ILE A 52 -6.45 11.97 -3.93
N THR A 53 -5.38 12.19 -4.69
CA THR A 53 -4.68 11.16 -5.45
C THR A 53 -3.52 10.65 -4.62
N CYS A 54 -3.39 9.33 -4.52
CA CYS A 54 -2.27 8.69 -3.84
C CYS A 54 -1.52 7.75 -4.80
N GLU A 55 -0.23 7.61 -4.55
CA GLU A 55 0.61 6.61 -5.17
C GLU A 55 0.91 5.50 -4.16
N LEU A 56 0.73 4.24 -4.56
CA LEU A 56 1.37 3.10 -3.90
C LEU A 56 2.77 2.96 -4.47
N GLU A 57 3.73 3.66 -3.86
CA GLU A 57 5.06 3.83 -4.45
C GLU A 57 5.95 2.62 -4.23
N GLN A 58 5.78 1.91 -3.11
CA GLN A 58 6.56 0.70 -2.85
C GLN A 58 5.80 -0.31 -1.99
N LEU A 59 5.96 -1.59 -2.32
CA LEU A 59 5.50 -2.72 -1.54
C LEU A 59 6.54 -3.82 -1.64
N ALA A 60 7.09 -4.24 -0.51
CA ALA A 60 8.02 -5.36 -0.46
C ALA A 60 7.73 -6.24 0.74
N ILE A 61 7.84 -7.55 0.52
CA ILE A 61 7.65 -8.58 1.54
C ILE A 61 8.77 -9.59 1.35
N ASP A 62 9.32 -10.08 2.46
CA ASP A 62 10.28 -11.17 2.43
C ASP A 62 9.65 -12.37 1.72
N THR A 63 10.39 -12.92 0.76
CA THR A 63 10.00 -14.07 -0.07
C THR A 63 9.42 -15.26 0.72
N LYS A 64 9.85 -15.46 1.97
CA LYS A 64 9.34 -16.51 2.87
C LYS A 64 7.84 -16.37 3.19
N TYR A 65 7.29 -15.16 3.03
CA TYR A 65 5.90 -14.81 3.32
C TYR A 65 5.08 -14.55 2.05
N HIS A 66 5.63 -14.83 0.86
CA HIS A 66 4.88 -14.70 -0.39
C HIS A 66 3.76 -15.76 -0.47
N ARG A 67 2.72 -15.44 -1.27
CA ARG A 67 1.56 -16.31 -1.54
C ARG A 67 0.72 -16.72 -0.30
N GLN A 68 0.96 -16.07 0.83
CA GLN A 68 0.22 -16.31 2.09
C GLN A 68 -0.75 -15.16 2.42
N GLY A 69 -1.03 -14.27 1.46
CA GLY A 69 -1.98 -13.16 1.64
C GLY A 69 -1.41 -11.90 2.30
N PHE A 70 -0.18 -11.93 2.82
CA PHE A 70 0.45 -10.79 3.50
C PHE A 70 0.42 -9.50 2.70
N ALA A 71 0.68 -9.56 1.39
CA ALA A 71 0.69 -8.39 0.51
C ALA A 71 -0.68 -7.72 0.41
N SER A 72 -1.73 -8.52 0.26
CA SER A 72 -3.10 -8.01 0.19
C SER A 72 -3.52 -7.43 1.53
N SER A 73 -3.24 -8.14 2.64
CA SER A 73 -3.51 -7.64 3.99
C SER A 73 -2.77 -6.33 4.28
N LEU A 74 -1.52 -6.21 3.85
CA LEU A 74 -0.71 -5.00 4.00
C LEU A 74 -1.37 -3.82 3.29
N ILE A 75 -1.76 -3.99 2.03
CA ILE A 75 -2.43 -2.97 1.24
C ILE A 75 -3.74 -2.55 1.93
N LYS A 76 -4.61 -3.50 2.28
CA LYS A 76 -5.91 -3.23 2.91
C LYS A 76 -5.79 -2.47 4.22
N ILE A 77 -4.94 -2.94 5.13
CA ILE A 77 -4.78 -2.34 6.45
C ILE A 77 -4.08 -0.98 6.35
N SER A 78 -3.06 -0.86 5.48
CA SER A 78 -2.31 0.38 5.33
C SER A 78 -3.12 1.49 4.69
N VAL A 79 -3.94 1.22 3.67
CA VAL A 79 -4.73 2.28 3.04
C VAL A 79 -5.78 2.86 4.00
N ILE A 80 -6.40 2.02 4.83
CA ILE A 80 -7.31 2.48 5.91
C ILE A 80 -6.55 3.39 6.88
N LYS A 81 -5.43 2.90 7.43
CA LYS A 81 -4.62 3.66 8.39
C LYS A 81 -4.07 4.95 7.79
N PHE A 82 -3.69 4.91 6.52
CA PHE A 82 -3.18 6.05 5.79
C PHE A 82 -4.26 7.12 5.62
N GLN A 83 -5.47 6.75 5.19
CA GLN A 83 -6.60 7.68 5.14
C GLN A 83 -6.88 8.32 6.52
N HIS A 84 -6.93 7.52 7.59
CA HIS A 84 -7.16 8.01 8.95
C HIS A 84 -6.03 8.96 9.42
N LEU A 85 -4.78 8.63 9.08
CA LEU A 85 -3.63 9.49 9.38
C LEU A 85 -3.75 10.84 8.69
N LEU A 86 -4.11 10.85 7.40
CA LEU A 86 -4.29 12.09 6.63
C LEU A 86 -5.41 12.95 7.21
N GLN A 87 -6.57 12.35 7.49
CA GLN A 87 -7.70 13.03 8.12
C GLN A 87 -7.30 13.69 9.46
N THR A 88 -6.54 12.96 10.28
CA THR A 88 -6.09 13.42 11.60
C THR A 88 -5.03 14.53 11.48
N ARG A 89 -4.01 14.33 10.64
CA ARG A 89 -2.88 15.26 10.49
C ARG A 89 -3.25 16.56 9.80
N LEU A 90 -4.17 16.49 8.83
CA LEU A 90 -4.63 17.64 8.06
C LEU A 90 -5.84 18.33 8.70
N GLN A 91 -6.32 17.82 9.85
CA GLN A 91 -7.52 18.29 10.53
C GLN A 91 -8.74 18.33 9.58
N TYR A 92 -8.82 17.36 8.67
CA TYR A 92 -9.85 17.30 7.66
C TYR A 92 -10.54 15.94 7.66
N SER A 93 -11.52 15.78 8.56
CA SER A 93 -12.22 14.51 8.82
C SER A 93 -12.97 13.96 7.62
N THR A 94 -13.31 14.80 6.64
CA THR A 94 -14.03 14.41 5.43
C THR A 94 -13.11 14.10 4.24
N LEU A 95 -11.79 14.14 4.43
CA LEU A 95 -10.84 13.78 3.38
C LEU A 95 -10.99 12.31 3.01
N LYS A 96 -11.03 12.03 1.71
CA LYS A 96 -11.09 10.69 1.15
C LYS A 96 -9.99 10.49 0.11
N ILE A 97 -9.45 9.27 0.05
CA ILE A 97 -8.58 8.84 -1.04
C ILE A 97 -9.49 8.36 -2.19
N GLY A 98 -9.61 9.15 -3.25
CA GLY A 98 -10.45 8.76 -4.38
C GLY A 98 -9.71 8.16 -5.54
N ILE A 99 -8.44 8.52 -5.76
CA ILE A 99 -7.64 7.98 -6.84
C ILE A 99 -6.38 7.33 -6.26
N VAL A 100 -6.08 6.11 -6.71
CA VAL A 100 -4.77 5.50 -6.52
C VAL A 100 -4.15 5.18 -7.87
N TYR A 101 -2.85 5.41 -7.99
CA TYR A 101 -2.05 4.80 -9.03
C TYR A 101 -0.80 4.14 -8.48
N LEU A 102 -0.18 3.31 -9.29
CA LEU A 102 1.10 2.68 -9.03
C LEU A 102 1.75 2.29 -10.36
N THR A 103 3.04 2.03 -10.32
CA THR A 103 3.75 1.42 -11.43
C THR A 103 4.26 0.04 -11.04
N THR A 104 4.39 -0.84 -12.02
CA THR A 104 4.97 -2.16 -11.81
C THR A 104 5.55 -2.69 -13.11
N GLY A 105 6.57 -3.55 -13.01
CA GLY A 105 7.21 -4.18 -14.17
C GLY A 105 6.20 -4.98 -15.00
N CYS A 106 6.31 -4.90 -16.32
CA CYS A 106 5.40 -5.56 -17.26
C CYS A 106 5.43 -7.11 -17.15
N THR A 107 6.54 -7.65 -16.65
CA THR A 107 6.75 -9.09 -16.39
C THR A 107 6.35 -9.52 -14.98
N ASN A 108 6.06 -8.58 -14.07
CA ASN A 108 5.69 -8.88 -12.69
C ASN A 108 4.19 -9.22 -12.56
N TYR A 109 3.77 -10.31 -13.23
CA TYR A 109 2.37 -10.72 -13.29
C TYR A 109 1.74 -10.97 -11.92
N SER A 110 2.53 -11.45 -10.95
CA SER A 110 2.06 -11.64 -9.57
C SER A 110 1.69 -10.33 -8.88
N ALA A 111 2.49 -9.28 -9.05
CA ALA A 111 2.19 -7.97 -8.48
C ALA A 111 1.00 -7.33 -9.19
N GLN A 112 0.95 -7.40 -10.53
CA GLN A 112 -0.19 -6.90 -11.31
C GLN A 112 -1.51 -7.54 -10.86
N LEU A 113 -1.53 -8.86 -10.69
CA LEU A 113 -2.72 -9.57 -10.22
C LEU A 113 -3.08 -9.20 -8.78
N LEU A 114 -2.08 -9.07 -7.90
CA LEU A 114 -2.28 -8.61 -6.52
C LEU A 114 -2.97 -7.24 -6.50
N TYR A 115 -2.45 -6.27 -7.26
CA TYR A 115 -2.97 -4.92 -7.29
C TYR A 115 -4.37 -4.88 -7.91
N LYS A 116 -4.57 -5.57 -9.03
CA LYS A 116 -5.89 -5.69 -9.67
C LYS A 116 -6.93 -6.29 -8.73
N ASN A 117 -6.59 -7.36 -8.01
CA ASN A 117 -7.55 -8.04 -7.13
C ASN A 117 -7.77 -7.31 -5.80
N THR A 118 -6.81 -6.51 -5.35
CA THR A 118 -6.92 -5.81 -4.08
C THR A 118 -7.48 -4.41 -4.29
N LEU A 119 -6.84 -3.58 -5.12
CA LEU A 119 -7.19 -2.18 -5.31
C LEU A 119 -8.09 -1.93 -6.52
N GLU A 120 -8.48 -2.97 -7.27
CA GLU A 120 -9.29 -2.85 -8.49
C GLU A 120 -8.67 -1.88 -9.51
N VAL A 121 -7.34 -1.83 -9.55
CA VAL A 121 -6.60 -1.00 -10.52
C VAL A 121 -6.57 -1.66 -11.89
N GLU A 122 -6.66 -0.83 -12.92
CA GLU A 122 -6.54 -1.23 -14.32
C GLU A 122 -5.32 -0.58 -14.96
N GLN A 123 -4.71 -1.26 -15.92
CA GLN A 123 -3.64 -0.65 -16.70
C GLN A 123 -4.15 0.57 -17.46
N LYS A 124 -3.44 1.69 -17.36
CA LYS A 124 -3.70 2.92 -18.12
C LYS A 124 -2.45 3.33 -18.87
N GLY A 125 -2.63 3.70 -20.14
CA GLY A 125 -1.57 4.21 -21.01
C GLY A 125 -0.65 3.13 -21.57
N ASP A 126 0.35 3.61 -22.31
CA ASP A 126 1.38 2.78 -22.92
C ASP A 126 2.40 2.31 -21.87
N LYS A 127 3.14 1.27 -22.24
CA LYS A 127 4.28 0.83 -21.45
C LYS A 127 5.34 1.92 -21.43
N ILE A 128 5.95 2.10 -20.27
CA ILE A 128 7.03 3.05 -20.09
C ILE A 128 8.34 2.26 -20.07
N GLY A 129 9.19 2.45 -21.08
CA GLY A 129 10.44 1.70 -21.21
C GLY A 129 11.57 2.21 -20.31
N HIS A 130 12.53 1.34 -20.02
CA HIS A 130 13.86 1.67 -19.50
C HIS A 130 13.92 2.34 -18.12
N ILE A 131 12.98 2.07 -17.21
CA ILE A 131 12.91 2.74 -15.90
C ILE A 131 13.66 1.98 -14.81
N TYR A 132 13.69 0.64 -14.89
CA TYR A 132 14.53 -0.20 -14.01
C TYR A 132 15.70 -0.80 -14.79
N GLY A 133 16.92 -0.58 -14.29
CA GLY A 133 18.14 -1.18 -14.82
C GLY A 133 18.33 -2.62 -14.32
N THR A 134 17.50 -3.56 -14.78
CA THR A 134 17.70 -5.00 -14.47
C THR A 134 18.59 -5.71 -15.50
N ASN A 135 18.77 -5.11 -16.69
CA ASN A 135 19.72 -5.52 -17.74
C ASN A 135 20.05 -4.32 -18.67
N GLU A 136 20.85 -4.55 -19.72
CA GLU A 136 21.27 -3.53 -20.70
C GLU A 136 20.12 -2.85 -21.46
N TYR A 137 18.92 -3.45 -21.45
CA TYR A 137 17.72 -2.94 -22.09
C TYR A 137 16.69 -2.40 -21.09
N GLY A 138 16.89 -2.57 -19.78
CA GLY A 138 15.94 -2.22 -18.74
C GLY A 138 14.60 -2.97 -18.83
N GLU A 139 13.79 -2.88 -17.77
CA GLU A 139 12.42 -3.41 -17.78
C GLU A 139 11.40 -2.31 -18.11
N GLU A 140 10.39 -2.67 -18.91
CA GLU A 140 9.23 -1.82 -19.13
C GLU A 140 8.32 -1.87 -17.90
N GLU A 141 7.70 -0.73 -17.57
CA GLU A 141 6.66 -0.65 -16.56
C GLU A 141 5.30 -0.35 -17.18
N ILE A 142 4.26 -0.68 -16.43
CA ILE A 142 2.89 -0.26 -16.70
C ILE A 142 2.40 0.60 -15.54
N ILE A 143 1.60 1.62 -15.85
CA ILE A 143 0.83 2.36 -14.85
C ILE A 143 -0.49 1.62 -14.64
N MET A 144 -0.84 1.38 -13.38
CA MET A 144 -2.15 0.87 -13.00
C MET A 144 -2.89 1.92 -12.15
N VAL A 145 -4.16 2.16 -12.44
CA VAL A 145 -4.96 3.22 -11.82
C VAL A 145 -6.33 2.71 -11.40
N ASN A 146 -6.80 3.15 -10.24
CA ASN A 146 -8.20 3.13 -9.86
C ASN A 146 -8.63 4.59 -9.56
N GLU A 147 -9.60 5.09 -10.32
CA GLU A 147 -10.09 6.47 -10.25
C GLU A 147 -11.27 6.64 -9.27
N ASN A 148 -11.71 5.57 -8.62
CA ASN A 148 -12.82 5.52 -7.68
C ASN A 148 -12.55 4.55 -6.54
N LEU A 149 -11.53 4.85 -5.72
CA LEU A 149 -11.06 3.96 -4.65
C LEU A 149 -11.92 4.00 -3.38
N GLU A 150 -12.72 5.05 -3.18
CA GLU A 150 -13.47 5.24 -1.92
C GLU A 150 -14.33 4.03 -1.53
N PRO A 151 -15.13 3.42 -2.44
CA PRO A 151 -15.95 2.25 -2.11
C PRO A 151 -15.11 1.02 -1.71
N ILE A 152 -13.89 0.91 -2.25
CA ILE A 152 -12.97 -0.20 -1.95
C ILE A 152 -12.42 -0.05 -0.53
N ILE A 153 -12.06 1.17 -0.13
CA ILE A 153 -11.61 1.46 1.24
C ILE A 153 -12.74 1.20 2.23
N GLU A 154 -13.96 1.62 1.92
CA GLU A 154 -15.13 1.39 2.79
C GLU A 154 -15.41 -0.11 2.98
N LYS A 155 -15.30 -0.90 1.92
CA LYS A 155 -15.34 -2.37 2.00
C LYS A 155 -14.24 -2.93 2.91
N PHE A 156 -13.01 -2.42 2.80
CA PHE A 156 -11.92 -2.88 3.68
C PHE A 156 -12.15 -2.49 5.14
N GLU A 157 -12.71 -1.31 5.40
CA GLU A 157 -13.05 -0.89 6.77
C GLU A 157 -14.11 -1.80 7.39
N GLU A 158 -15.11 -2.22 6.61
CA GLU A 158 -16.13 -3.18 7.05
C GLU A 158 -15.53 -4.57 7.32
N GLU A 159 -14.71 -5.09 6.41
CA GLU A 159 -13.95 -6.34 6.60
C GLU A 159 -13.07 -6.27 7.86
N TYR A 160 -12.41 -5.13 8.10
CA TYR A 160 -11.53 -4.96 9.26
C TYR A 160 -12.30 -4.90 10.58
N ARG A 161 -13.48 -4.25 10.61
CA ARG A 161 -14.35 -4.19 11.80
C ARG A 161 -14.92 -5.55 12.17
N THR A 162 -15.36 -6.33 11.17
CA THR A 162 -15.93 -7.67 11.38
C THR A 162 -14.90 -8.68 11.88
N LEU A 163 -13.63 -8.51 11.54
CA LEU A 163 -12.53 -9.34 12.01
C LEU A 163 -11.99 -8.95 13.41
N LYS A 164 -12.37 -7.77 13.94
CA LYS A 164 -11.93 -7.24 15.24
C LYS A 164 -13.00 -7.30 16.35
N LEU A 165 -14.15 -7.91 16.08
CA LEU A 165 -15.19 -8.29 17.06
C LEU A 165 -15.11 -9.81 17.32
#